data_AF-A0A822C119-F1
#
_entry.id   AF-A0A822C119-F1
#
_cell.length_a   1.000
_cell.length_b   1.000
_cell.length_c   1.000
_cell.angle_alpha   90.00
_cell.angle_beta   90.00
_cell.angle_gamma   90.00
#
_symmetry.space_group_name_H-M   'P 1'
#
loop_
_entity.id
_entity.type
_entity.pdbx_description
1 polymer ?
#
loop_
_entity_poly.entity_id
_entity_poly.type
_entity_poly.pdbx_seq_one_letter_code
_entity_poly.pdbx_strand_id
1 'polypeptide(L)'
;VGFKSVFGASNEPMLISHAWKFRFHVPGLDAVSYITPLWITDKDLPECISKQISTYPQYTHLYLPLKFQAHTPEANSFLDQVIKAVDPCILLNMRQLKKLEIVDERQKKVTIIEKQIIGPTKLEEQSSVTFEDFTFLNLSGSVILLHTSTGYSTFRVYTCYINVANYIEQGRPPKTRLTIGFPCEKDYELASTVYKGLPVCDLGFNFLFNADFQLVTNRENVRENVPFNTFIRTHLSALFVYLLLNDIDLRKDFNRYCPLFNIYQGKHSSWWLLMIDYIKKFINKYLPLLLDIPTDKNIRYLNRDLALLVSNEQLCQCANIYVINPENSFTTLERLKSFQIQPVSIIDVLECFPQREEILINAFRQQFRLWTQQQDEQWWSQFFHHLSQMMTSEISLKLLQIPIFLLQNDGPRQYLPINNNTQLLLFISNDPKFRMWKKQLTLLQYSSESERIALIKTNQIQVLTEERMIEIIRQHHLQLAVSSQLTDPDVNLIEEIWKDLNYLKSHLDKINKTPPFLVPVIGTPKLTPIQNAMLPTIFGIDMRKFIHPTTALIIDVPYNNAHQYRLLEILQWEHCLLEMNCQKASILLPLN
;
A
#
# COMPACT_ATOMS: atom_id res chain seq x y z
N VAL A 1 39.39 32.21 7.52
CA VAL A 1 38.02 32.58 7.08
C VAL A 1 37.08 32.76 8.26
N GLY A 2 36.83 31.73 9.10
CA GLY A 2 35.93 31.85 10.25
C GLY A 2 36.24 33.01 11.20
N PHE A 3 37.51 33.23 11.55
CA PHE A 3 37.91 34.37 12.39
C PHE A 3 37.51 35.74 11.81
N LYS A 4 37.39 35.90 10.47
CA LYS A 4 37.02 37.19 9.88
C LYS A 4 35.60 37.64 10.27
N SER A 5 34.74 36.76 10.79
CA SER A 5 33.40 37.15 11.24
C SER A 5 33.41 38.12 12.43
N VAL A 6 34.50 38.16 13.22
CA VAL A 6 34.66 39.13 14.32
C VAL A 6 34.61 40.57 13.81
N PHE A 7 34.97 40.80 12.54
CA PHE A 7 34.90 42.11 11.90
C PHE A 7 33.47 42.57 11.57
N GLY A 8 32.49 41.68 11.66
CA GLY A 8 31.08 42.05 11.66
C GLY A 8 30.72 42.84 12.92
N ALA A 9 31.28 42.46 14.07
CA ALA A 9 31.00 43.09 15.36
C ALA A 9 31.96 44.23 15.71
N SER A 10 33.22 44.17 15.29
CA SER A 10 34.27 45.13 15.67
C SER A 10 35.15 45.54 14.49
N ASN A 11 35.61 46.79 14.43
CA ASN A 11 36.66 47.18 13.47
C ASN A 11 38.07 46.92 14.01
N GLU A 12 38.21 46.70 15.31
CA GLU A 12 39.49 46.62 16.02
C GLU A 12 39.58 45.46 17.02
N PRO A 13 39.37 44.21 16.59
CA PRO A 13 39.44 43.07 17.49
C PRO A 13 40.88 42.90 18.00
N MET A 14 41.03 42.56 19.27
CA MET A 14 42.31 42.27 19.90
C MET A 14 42.33 40.83 20.41
N LEU A 15 43.38 40.08 20.09
CA LEU A 15 43.63 38.72 20.55
C LEU A 15 44.80 38.73 21.53
N ILE A 16 44.58 38.25 22.74
CA ILE A 16 45.58 38.15 23.80
C ILE A 16 45.65 36.70 24.29
N SER A 17 46.82 36.07 24.17
CA SER A 17 47.07 34.75 24.73
C SER A 17 48.50 34.67 25.24
N HIS A 18 48.66 34.66 26.57
CA HIS A 18 49.97 34.72 27.23
C HIS A 18 50.80 35.92 26.72
N ALA A 19 51.99 35.65 26.15
CA ALA A 19 52.89 36.67 25.61
C ALA A 19 52.44 37.21 24.24
N TRP A 20 51.48 36.56 23.57
CA TRP A 20 51.05 36.91 22.22
C TRP A 20 49.89 37.88 22.28
N LYS A 21 50.12 39.13 21.85
CA LYS A 21 49.13 40.22 21.90
C LYS A 21 49.07 40.90 20.55
N PHE A 22 47.92 40.78 19.89
CA PHE A 22 47.68 41.32 18.57
C PHE A 22 46.43 42.18 18.55
N ARG A 23 46.49 43.31 17.84
CA ARG A 23 45.34 44.09 17.42
C ARG A 23 45.22 43.99 15.91
N PHE A 24 44.01 43.83 15.42
CA PHE A 24 43.71 44.03 14.01
C PHE A 24 43.03 45.37 13.86
N HIS A 25 43.23 46.05 12.73
CA HIS A 25 42.56 47.31 12.43
C HIS A 25 42.05 47.29 10.99
N VAL A 26 40.77 47.64 10.81
CA VAL A 26 40.15 47.78 9.49
C VAL A 26 39.96 49.27 9.20
N PRO A 27 40.78 49.86 8.30
CA PRO A 27 40.76 51.31 8.05
C PRO A 27 39.56 51.81 7.22
N GLY A 28 38.72 50.92 6.69
CA GLY A 28 37.52 51.27 5.88
C GLY A 28 36.71 50.08 5.37
N LEU A 29 35.54 50.33 4.76
CA LEU A 29 34.54 49.32 4.35
C LEU A 29 35.07 48.23 3.39
N ASP A 30 36.05 48.55 2.54
CA ASP A 30 36.56 47.64 1.49
C ASP A 30 37.91 46.94 1.82
N ALA A 31 38.44 47.08 3.03
CA ALA A 31 39.81 46.67 3.39
C ALA A 31 39.94 45.28 4.06
N VAL A 32 38.88 44.46 4.10
CA VAL A 32 38.87 43.16 4.84
C VAL A 32 39.74 42.07 4.17
N SER A 33 40.19 42.30 2.94
CA SER A 33 41.04 41.40 2.16
C SER A 33 42.47 41.31 2.72
N TYR A 34 43.02 42.40 3.28
CA TYR A 34 44.39 42.49 3.79
C TYR A 34 44.46 43.14 5.17
N ILE A 35 44.11 42.37 6.21
CA ILE A 35 44.21 42.82 7.60
C ILE A 35 45.49 42.24 8.21
N THR A 36 46.45 43.12 8.50
CA THR A 36 47.73 42.74 9.13
C THR A 36 47.59 42.81 10.65
N PRO A 37 48.01 41.78 11.40
CA PRO A 37 48.07 41.86 12.85
C PRO A 37 49.16 42.85 13.28
N LEU A 38 48.79 43.78 14.16
CA LEU A 38 49.69 44.71 14.82
C LEU A 38 50.01 44.18 16.21
N TRP A 39 51.29 44.08 16.54
CA TRP A 39 51.73 43.77 17.90
C TRP A 39 51.38 44.92 18.84
N ILE A 40 50.83 44.58 20.01
CA ILE A 40 50.46 45.57 21.03
C ILE A 40 51.14 45.25 22.36
N THR A 41 51.44 46.29 23.13
CA THR A 41 52.03 46.20 24.46
C THR A 41 50.97 46.35 25.55
N ASP A 42 51.35 46.11 26.81
CA ASP A 42 50.43 46.29 27.95
C ASP A 42 49.90 47.73 28.09
N LYS A 43 50.64 48.72 27.57
CA LYS A 43 50.19 50.12 27.56
C LYS A 43 49.03 50.37 26.62
N ASP A 44 48.87 49.52 25.60
CA ASP A 44 47.86 49.67 24.56
C ASP A 44 46.53 48.97 24.92
N LEU A 45 46.48 48.23 26.03
CA LEU A 45 45.32 47.46 26.46
C LEU A 45 44.34 48.32 27.28
N PRO A 46 43.04 48.33 26.94
CA PRO A 46 42.02 48.95 27.76
C PRO A 46 41.99 48.37 29.19
N GLU A 47 41.73 49.21 30.18
CA GLU A 47 41.73 48.80 31.60
C GLU A 47 40.77 47.62 31.88
N CYS A 48 39.61 47.61 31.21
CA CYS A 48 38.62 46.55 31.35
C CYS A 48 39.15 45.16 30.96
N ILE A 49 39.98 45.05 29.91
CA ILE A 49 40.57 43.78 29.49
C ILE A 49 41.83 43.45 30.29
N SER A 50 42.62 44.46 30.69
CA SER A 50 43.81 44.29 31.52
C SER A 50 43.49 43.59 32.84
N LYS A 51 42.36 43.94 33.46
CA LYS A 51 41.86 43.28 34.69
C LYS A 51 41.46 41.81 34.46
N GLN A 52 40.86 41.49 33.31
CA GLN A 52 40.47 40.11 33.00
C GLN A 52 41.69 39.23 32.71
N ILE A 53 42.70 39.78 32.02
CA ILE A 53 43.97 39.09 31.75
C ILE A 53 44.71 38.80 33.05
N SER A 54 44.75 39.74 34.01
CA SER A 54 45.41 39.51 35.30
C SER A 54 44.68 38.49 36.16
N THR A 55 43.35 38.42 36.06
CA THR A 55 42.53 37.44 36.80
C THR A 55 42.66 36.03 36.20
N TYR A 56 42.73 35.92 34.87
CA TYR A 56 42.82 34.65 34.14
C TYR A 56 43.99 34.64 33.14
N PRO A 57 45.25 34.66 33.60
CA PRO A 57 46.43 34.80 32.74
C PRO A 57 46.64 33.63 31.79
N GLN A 58 46.13 32.45 32.14
CA GLN A 58 46.25 31.22 31.36
C GLN A 58 45.21 31.09 30.23
N TYR A 59 44.26 32.04 30.13
CA TYR A 59 43.19 32.01 29.13
C TYR A 59 43.58 32.76 27.86
N THR A 60 42.91 32.41 26.77
CA THR A 60 42.95 33.20 25.54
C THR A 60 41.78 34.17 25.56
N HIS A 61 42.08 35.45 25.50
CA HIS A 61 41.12 36.55 25.53
C HIS A 61 40.94 37.12 24.12
N LEU A 62 39.68 37.31 23.71
CA LEU A 62 39.33 38.02 22.50
C LEU A 62 38.51 39.24 22.88
N TYR A 63 39.08 40.42 22.71
CA TYR A 63 38.43 41.70 23.00
C TYR A 63 37.87 42.29 21.72
N LEU A 64 36.56 42.56 21.70
CA LEU A 64 35.84 43.05 20.52
C LEU A 64 35.15 44.40 20.85
N PRO A 65 35.83 45.54 20.67
CA PRO A 65 35.17 46.84 20.75
C PRO A 65 34.07 46.93 19.70
N LEU A 66 32.81 46.94 20.14
CA LEU A 66 31.66 46.85 19.25
C LEU A 66 31.50 48.12 18.41
N LYS A 67 31.06 47.98 17.15
CA LYS A 67 30.71 49.11 16.29
C LYS A 67 29.50 49.86 16.84
N PHE A 68 29.40 51.15 16.60
CA PHE A 68 28.24 51.97 17.02
C PHE A 68 26.89 51.42 16.54
N GLN A 69 26.85 50.83 15.33
CA GLN A 69 25.67 50.18 14.76
C GLN A 69 25.22 48.93 15.54
N ALA A 70 26.12 48.28 16.29
CA ALA A 70 25.79 47.17 17.17
C ALA A 70 25.21 47.62 18.53
N HIS A 71 25.10 48.94 18.75
CA HIS A 71 24.62 49.58 19.98
C HIS A 71 23.31 50.36 19.82
N THR A 72 22.64 50.32 18.67
CA THR A 72 21.42 51.11 18.46
C THR A 72 20.26 50.62 19.36
N PRO A 73 19.45 51.52 19.96
CA PRO A 73 18.36 51.16 20.88
C PRO A 73 17.22 50.36 20.23
N GLU A 74 17.11 50.39 18.89
CA GLU A 74 16.14 49.60 18.10
C GLU A 74 16.60 48.14 17.92
N ALA A 75 17.90 47.87 18.06
CA ALA A 75 18.45 46.53 18.07
C ALA A 75 18.44 46.02 19.52
N ASN A 76 17.77 44.90 19.78
CA ASN A 76 17.97 44.14 21.03
C ASN A 76 19.48 44.08 21.34
N SER A 77 19.87 44.24 22.61
CA SER A 77 21.27 44.22 23.07
C SER A 77 22.07 43.20 22.27
N PHE A 78 23.26 43.55 21.74
CA PHE A 78 24.11 42.62 20.99
C PHE A 78 24.22 41.25 21.68
N LEU A 79 24.27 41.23 23.03
CA LEU A 79 24.26 40.01 23.82
C LEU A 79 22.96 39.22 23.72
N ASP A 80 21.78 39.87 23.68
CA ASP A 80 20.51 39.18 23.43
C ASP A 80 20.47 38.56 22.04
N GLN A 81 21.07 39.19 21.04
CA GLN A 81 21.20 38.60 19.70
C GLN A 81 22.10 37.37 19.72
N VAL A 82 23.24 37.43 20.41
CA VAL A 82 24.13 36.29 20.61
C VAL A 82 23.40 35.17 21.34
N ILE A 83 22.73 35.46 22.47
CA ILE A 83 21.98 34.47 23.25
C ILE A 83 20.89 33.82 22.41
N LYS A 84 20.16 34.59 21.59
CA LYS A 84 19.12 34.05 20.69
C LYS A 84 19.70 33.23 19.54
N ALA A 85 20.90 33.58 19.06
CA ALA A 85 21.54 32.91 17.93
C ALA A 85 22.34 31.65 18.31
N VAL A 86 22.74 31.51 19.57
CA VAL A 86 23.50 30.33 20.03
C VAL A 86 22.55 29.15 20.18
N ASP A 87 22.67 28.20 19.26
CA ASP A 87 22.01 26.89 19.37
C ASP A 87 22.70 26.05 20.46
N PRO A 88 22.00 25.67 21.55
CA PRO A 88 22.56 24.85 22.62
C PRO A 88 23.12 23.50 22.14
N CYS A 89 22.53 22.92 21.07
CA CYS A 89 22.92 21.63 20.52
C CYS A 89 24.33 21.63 19.91
N ILE A 90 24.94 22.81 19.72
CA ILE A 90 26.34 22.92 19.30
C ILE A 90 27.29 22.10 20.19
N LEU A 91 27.04 22.07 21.51
CA LEU A 91 27.89 21.34 22.46
C LEU A 91 27.82 19.83 22.29
N LEU A 92 26.71 19.29 21.77
CA LEU A 92 26.58 17.86 21.50
C LEU A 92 27.67 17.38 20.54
N ASN A 93 28.04 18.24 19.57
CA ASN A 93 29.03 17.97 18.53
C ASN A 93 30.48 18.23 18.99
N MET A 94 30.66 19.00 20.06
CA MET A 94 31.97 19.35 20.60
C MET A 94 32.53 18.21 21.48
N ARG A 95 33.84 17.95 21.30
CA ARG A 95 34.58 16.96 22.11
C ARG A 95 35.13 17.54 23.40
N GLN A 96 35.76 18.71 23.30
CA GLN A 96 36.48 19.33 24.41
C GLN A 96 35.68 20.44 25.08
N LEU A 97 34.91 21.21 24.30
CA LEU A 97 34.06 22.27 24.83
C LEU A 97 32.82 21.66 25.48
N LYS A 98 32.68 21.88 26.79
CA LYS A 98 31.57 21.34 27.61
C LYS A 98 30.64 22.42 28.15
N LYS A 99 31.09 23.67 28.23
CA LYS A 99 30.34 24.77 28.83
C LYS A 99 30.52 26.05 28.01
N LEU A 100 29.43 26.77 27.81
CA LEU A 100 29.38 28.14 27.31
C LEU A 100 28.74 28.99 28.39
N GLU A 101 29.38 30.09 28.74
CA GLU A 101 28.89 31.03 29.74
C GLU A 101 28.87 32.43 29.13
N ILE A 102 27.69 33.04 29.10
CA ILE A 102 27.45 34.37 28.55
C ILE A 102 27.03 35.28 29.70
N VAL A 103 27.83 36.30 29.98
CA VAL A 103 27.62 37.23 31.10
C VAL A 103 27.32 38.62 30.56
N ASP A 104 26.15 39.18 30.90
CA ASP A 104 25.88 40.61 30.75
C ASP A 104 26.15 41.30 32.10
N GLU A 105 27.33 41.92 32.22
CA GLU A 105 27.75 42.63 33.43
C GLU A 105 26.86 43.85 33.74
N ARG A 106 26.22 44.47 32.74
CA ARG A 106 25.35 45.64 32.93
C ARG A 106 24.03 45.24 33.56
N GLN A 107 23.47 44.11 33.12
CA GLN A 107 22.20 43.58 33.62
C GLN A 107 22.38 42.56 34.77
N LYS A 108 23.64 42.20 35.11
CA LYS A 108 23.98 41.12 36.05
C LYS A 108 23.30 39.79 35.69
N LYS A 109 23.14 39.53 34.39
CA LYS A 109 22.47 38.34 33.85
C LYS A 109 23.53 37.35 33.37
N VAL A 110 23.38 36.08 33.75
CA VAL A 110 24.27 35.00 33.32
C VAL A 110 23.43 33.92 32.63
N THR A 111 23.81 33.56 31.41
CA THR A 111 23.24 32.44 30.65
C THR A 111 24.30 31.36 30.54
N ILE A 112 24.00 30.16 31.04
CA ILE A 112 24.89 29.01 30.99
C ILE A 112 24.28 27.95 30.08
N ILE A 113 25.11 27.42 29.18
CA ILE A 113 24.80 26.23 28.40
C ILE A 113 25.89 25.20 28.74
N GLU A 114 25.50 24.05 29.27
CA GLU A 114 26.45 23.05 29.73
C GLU A 114 26.04 21.65 29.27
N LYS A 115 27.03 20.90 28.80
CA LYS A 115 26.93 19.51 28.39
C LYS A 115 27.56 18.62 29.44
N GLN A 116 26.78 17.67 29.94
CA GLN A 116 27.23 16.63 30.85
C GLN A 116 26.91 15.25 30.27
N ILE A 117 27.88 14.34 30.29
CA ILE A 117 27.64 12.93 29.93
C ILE A 117 27.09 12.23 31.17
N ILE A 118 25.89 11.67 31.06
CA ILE A 118 25.21 10.97 32.17
C ILE A 118 25.64 9.50 32.20
N GLY A 119 25.84 8.89 31.04
CA GLY A 119 26.24 7.49 30.92
C GLY A 119 26.25 7.00 29.47
N PRO A 120 26.56 5.72 29.24
CA PRO A 120 26.44 5.10 27.92
C PRO A 120 24.97 4.92 27.54
N THR A 121 24.69 4.74 26.25
CA THR A 121 23.37 4.24 25.81
C THR A 121 23.27 2.73 26.03
N LYS A 122 22.12 2.13 25.70
CA LYS A 122 21.94 0.67 25.74
C LYS A 122 22.59 -0.05 24.57
N LEU A 123 23.12 0.70 23.60
CA LEU A 123 23.92 0.16 22.51
C LEU A 123 25.33 -0.14 23.04
N GLU A 124 25.78 -1.38 22.89
CA GLU A 124 27.14 -1.76 23.23
C GLU A 124 28.16 -1.05 22.32
N GLU A 125 29.32 -0.70 22.87
CA GLU A 125 30.42 -0.15 22.07
C GLU A 125 30.99 -1.22 21.14
N GLN A 126 31.14 -0.87 19.86
CA GLN A 126 31.54 -1.80 18.83
C GLN A 126 32.71 -1.24 18.03
N SER A 127 33.81 -2.01 17.98
CA SER A 127 35.05 -1.62 17.28
C SER A 127 34.86 -1.55 15.77
N SER A 128 34.09 -2.48 15.20
CA SER A 128 33.72 -2.51 13.79
C SER A 128 32.37 -3.18 13.61
N VAL A 129 31.50 -2.54 12.83
CA VAL A 129 30.15 -3.01 12.54
C VAL A 129 29.92 -2.91 11.05
N THR A 130 29.40 -3.97 10.46
CA THR A 130 28.89 -3.96 9.09
C THR A 130 27.38 -4.04 9.10
N PHE A 131 26.74 -3.12 8.40
CA PHE A 131 25.31 -3.12 8.18
C PHE A 131 25.06 -2.97 6.68
N GLU A 132 24.51 -4.02 6.07
CA GLU A 132 24.44 -4.13 4.61
C GLU A 132 25.86 -4.01 4.03
N ASP A 133 26.09 -3.07 3.12
CA ASP A 133 27.40 -2.79 2.53
C ASP A 133 28.17 -1.66 3.25
N PHE A 134 27.68 -1.20 4.41
CA PHE A 134 28.26 -0.08 5.15
C PHE A 134 29.08 -0.56 6.33
N THR A 135 30.28 0.01 6.50
CA THR A 135 31.15 -0.28 7.65
C THR A 135 31.29 0.94 8.56
N PHE A 136 31.01 0.76 9.85
CA PHE A 136 31.16 1.75 10.89
C PHE A 136 32.22 1.30 11.89
N LEU A 137 33.16 2.18 12.22
CA LEU A 137 34.27 1.91 13.13
C LEU A 137 34.09 2.68 14.43
N ASN A 138 34.42 2.03 15.55
CA ASN A 138 34.34 2.58 16.90
C ASN A 138 32.99 3.26 17.18
N LEU A 139 31.91 2.53 16.91
CA LEU A 139 30.56 3.00 17.20
C LEU A 139 30.37 3.00 18.72
N SER A 140 30.00 4.17 19.25
CA SER A 140 29.75 4.39 20.68
C SER A 140 28.53 5.27 20.85
N GLY A 141 27.75 5.03 21.90
CA GLY A 141 26.59 5.82 22.25
C GLY A 141 26.69 6.38 23.66
N SER A 142 26.26 7.63 23.85
CA SER A 142 26.22 8.28 25.16
C SER A 142 24.92 9.04 25.36
N VAL A 143 24.41 9.01 26.59
CA VAL A 143 23.31 9.86 27.04
C VAL A 143 23.90 11.15 27.58
N ILE A 144 23.49 12.27 26.99
CA ILE A 144 23.99 13.60 27.31
C ILE A 144 22.86 14.44 27.89
N LEU A 145 23.10 15.06 29.04
CA LEU A 145 22.29 16.14 29.58
C LEU A 145 22.80 17.46 29.03
N LEU A 146 21.90 18.23 28.44
CA LEU A 146 22.15 19.59 28.00
C LEU A 146 21.38 20.54 28.91
N HIS A 147 22.10 21.28 29.74
CA HIS A 147 21.55 22.31 30.60
C HIS A 147 21.54 23.64 29.84
N THR A 148 20.39 24.31 29.84
CA THR A 148 20.19 25.63 29.22
C THR A 148 19.46 26.54 30.20
N SER A 149 19.32 27.83 29.85
CA SER A 149 18.53 28.77 30.66
C SER A 149 17.03 28.43 30.74
N THR A 150 16.52 27.59 29.84
CA THR A 150 15.11 27.18 29.80
C THR A 150 14.85 25.84 30.50
N GLY A 151 15.90 25.13 30.92
CA GLY A 151 15.79 23.87 31.65
C GLY A 151 16.85 22.86 31.24
N TYR A 152 16.49 21.58 31.31
CA TYR A 152 17.37 20.48 30.93
C TYR A 152 16.73 19.70 29.78
N SER A 153 17.57 19.22 28.85
CA SER A 153 17.14 18.34 27.77
C SER A 153 18.15 17.20 27.60
N THR A 154 17.66 16.02 27.28
CA THR A 154 18.44 14.80 27.27
C THR A 154 18.57 14.31 25.84
N PHE A 155 19.78 13.97 25.42
CA PHE A 155 20.07 13.49 24.08
C PHE A 155 20.75 12.13 24.13
N ARG A 156 20.30 11.21 23.27
CA ARG A 156 21.10 10.02 22.92
C ARG A 156 21.98 10.39 21.74
N VAL A 157 23.29 10.38 21.94
CA VAL A 157 24.26 10.78 20.91
C VAL A 157 25.18 9.62 20.58
N TYR A 158 25.24 9.30 19.30
CA TYR A 158 26.05 8.21 18.76
C TYR A 158 27.17 8.78 17.92
N THR A 159 28.35 8.21 18.04
CA THR A 159 29.53 8.63 17.29
C THR A 159 30.25 7.43 16.71
N CYS A 160 30.70 7.55 15.46
CA CYS A 160 31.51 6.54 14.80
C CYS A 160 32.43 7.17 13.75
N TYR A 161 33.27 6.35 13.14
CA TYR A 161 34.10 6.71 12.00
C TYR A 161 33.78 5.84 10.79
N ILE A 162 33.94 6.39 9.60
CA ILE A 162 33.86 5.65 8.34
C ILE A 162 35.15 5.84 7.55
N ASN A 163 35.58 4.80 6.84
CA ASN A 163 36.76 4.88 5.98
C ASN A 163 36.41 5.56 4.67
N VAL A 164 37.19 6.56 4.27
CA VAL A 164 37.01 7.31 3.02
C VAL A 164 37.99 6.76 2.00
N ALA A 165 37.47 6.18 0.92
CA ALA A 165 38.33 5.66 -0.15
C ALA A 165 38.98 6.80 -0.95
N ASN A 166 40.22 6.61 -1.39
CA ASN A 166 41.02 7.63 -2.08
C ASN A 166 40.37 8.14 -3.39
N TYR A 167 39.55 7.31 -4.06
CA TYR A 167 38.84 7.72 -5.28
C TYR A 167 37.69 8.71 -5.02
N ILE A 168 37.22 8.81 -3.77
CA ILE A 168 36.13 9.71 -3.39
C ILE A 168 36.65 11.13 -3.21
N GLU A 169 37.80 11.29 -2.56
CA GLU A 169 38.47 12.58 -2.39
C GLU A 169 39.97 12.38 -2.11
N GLN A 170 40.81 12.83 -3.03
CA GLN A 170 42.27 12.78 -2.85
C GLN A 170 42.72 13.82 -1.82
N GLY A 171 43.63 13.43 -0.92
CA GLY A 171 44.26 14.34 0.05
C GLY A 171 43.46 14.55 1.35
N ARG A 172 42.34 13.85 1.56
CA ARG A 172 41.64 13.84 2.85
C ARG A 172 42.16 12.74 3.79
N PRO A 173 41.96 12.91 5.11
CA PRO A 173 42.19 11.83 6.06
C PRO A 173 41.39 10.59 5.64
N PRO A 174 41.95 9.38 5.82
CA PRO A 174 41.30 8.13 5.41
C PRO A 174 40.06 7.81 6.26
N LYS A 175 39.76 8.60 7.27
CA LYS A 175 38.61 8.44 8.17
C LYS A 175 37.90 9.77 8.35
N THR A 176 36.57 9.75 8.31
CA THR A 176 35.72 10.88 8.72
C THR A 176 34.79 10.47 9.84
N ARG A 177 34.44 11.41 10.71
CA ARG A 177 33.57 11.15 11.86
C ARG A 177 32.12 11.47 11.53
N LEU A 178 31.23 10.58 11.95
CA LEU A 178 29.79 10.82 11.99
C LEU A 178 29.33 10.97 13.43
N THR A 179 28.31 11.79 13.64
CA THR A 179 27.64 11.92 14.92
C THR A 179 26.15 12.12 14.67
N ILE A 180 25.29 11.38 15.37
CA ILE A 180 23.83 11.50 15.29
C ILE A 180 23.29 11.69 16.71
N GLY A 181 22.41 12.65 16.91
CA GLY A 181 21.79 12.97 18.20
C GLY A 181 20.27 12.90 18.13
N PHE A 182 19.67 12.23 19.10
CA PHE A 182 18.22 12.06 19.23
C PHE A 182 17.73 12.71 20.54
N PRO A 183 16.84 13.71 20.48
CA PRO A 183 16.25 14.31 21.68
C PRO A 183 15.31 13.30 22.37
N CYS A 184 15.41 13.15 23.69
CA CYS A 184 14.61 12.19 24.44
C CYS A 184 13.22 12.75 24.79
N GLU A 185 13.09 14.05 24.97
CA GLU A 185 11.86 14.74 25.33
C GLU A 185 10.97 14.92 24.09
N LYS A 186 9.69 14.52 24.16
CA LYS A 186 8.77 14.49 23.00
C LYS A 186 8.59 15.83 22.29
N ASP A 187 8.52 16.91 23.06
CA ASP A 187 8.21 18.26 22.58
C ASP A 187 9.45 19.11 22.30
N TYR A 188 10.63 18.48 22.23
CA TYR A 188 11.87 19.20 21.90
C TYR A 188 11.90 19.59 20.42
N GLU A 189 11.90 20.89 20.14
CA GLU A 189 12.08 21.44 18.80
C GLU A 189 13.56 21.73 18.51
N LEU A 190 14.09 21.13 17.44
CA LEU A 190 15.46 21.38 16.99
C LEU A 190 15.52 22.68 16.19
N ALA A 191 16.44 23.57 16.55
CA ALA A 191 16.69 24.80 15.78
C ALA A 191 17.49 24.53 14.49
N SER A 192 18.36 23.50 14.50
CA SER A 192 19.08 23.01 13.33
C SER A 192 19.27 21.50 13.42
N THR A 193 19.26 20.84 12.27
CA THR A 193 19.46 19.39 12.18
C THR A 193 20.82 19.02 11.60
N VAL A 194 21.44 19.89 10.80
CA VAL A 194 22.70 19.60 10.10
C VAL A 194 23.83 20.44 10.69
N TYR A 195 24.89 19.76 11.09
CA TYR A 195 26.06 20.39 11.70
C TYR A 195 27.36 20.01 11.00
N LYS A 196 28.31 20.95 11.06
CA LYS A 196 29.74 20.73 10.80
C LYS A 196 30.55 21.49 11.85
N GLY A 197 30.52 20.96 13.07
CA GLY A 197 30.95 21.66 14.28
C GLY A 197 29.95 22.75 14.68
N LEU A 198 29.63 23.66 13.78
CA LEU A 198 28.59 24.68 13.92
C LEU A 198 27.29 24.26 13.21
N PRO A 199 26.13 24.82 13.61
CA PRO A 199 24.89 24.70 12.85
C PRO A 199 25.10 25.13 11.39
N VAL A 200 24.55 24.38 10.45
CA VAL A 200 24.64 24.66 9.00
C VAL A 200 23.26 25.01 8.46
N CYS A 201 22.32 24.06 8.52
CA CYS A 201 20.96 24.24 8.04
C CYS A 201 19.98 23.36 8.80
N ASP A 202 18.69 23.68 8.66
CA ASP A 202 17.59 22.88 9.19
C ASP A 202 16.89 22.13 8.07
N LEU A 203 16.72 20.82 8.27
CA LEU A 203 15.98 19.91 7.40
C LEU A 203 14.68 19.45 8.08
N GLY A 204 14.33 19.97 9.25
CA GLY A 204 13.08 19.62 9.94
C GLY A 204 13.00 18.16 10.41
N PHE A 205 14.12 17.45 10.46
CA PHE A 205 14.23 16.14 11.10
C PHE A 205 14.11 16.27 12.62
N ASN A 206 13.54 15.25 13.27
CA ASN A 206 13.47 15.16 14.73
C ASN A 206 14.76 14.59 15.35
N PHE A 207 15.86 14.65 14.61
CA PHE A 207 17.19 14.24 15.05
C PHE A 207 18.21 15.16 14.35
N LEU A 208 19.35 15.33 14.99
CA LEU A 208 20.46 16.09 14.43
C LEU A 208 21.60 15.17 14.02
N PHE A 209 22.44 15.65 13.12
CA PHE A 209 23.68 14.97 12.78
C PHE A 209 24.80 15.94 12.44
N ASN A 210 26.02 15.51 12.73
CA ASN A 210 27.25 16.24 12.48
C ASN A 210 28.22 15.36 11.69
N ALA A 211 28.77 15.92 10.61
CA ALA A 211 29.78 15.26 9.79
C ALA A 211 30.68 16.30 9.11
N ASP A 212 31.80 15.85 8.53
CA ASP A 212 32.82 16.73 7.91
C ASP A 212 32.44 17.26 6.52
N PHE A 213 31.15 17.55 6.30
CA PHE A 213 30.59 17.99 5.01
C PHE A 213 31.40 19.11 4.36
N GLN A 214 31.57 19.07 3.05
CA GLN A 214 31.94 20.27 2.31
C GLN A 214 30.76 21.24 2.30
N LEU A 215 31.01 22.52 2.62
CA LEU A 215 29.97 23.54 2.66
C LEU A 215 30.10 24.46 1.44
N VAL A 216 29.01 25.15 1.09
CA VAL A 216 29.06 26.27 0.14
C VAL A 216 29.81 27.47 0.74
N THR A 217 30.16 28.46 -0.08
CA THR A 217 31.05 29.58 0.33
C THR A 217 30.51 30.40 1.51
N ASN A 218 29.19 30.66 1.56
CA ASN A 218 28.52 31.32 2.69
C ASN A 218 28.39 30.41 3.93
N ARG A 219 28.64 29.10 3.80
CA ARG A 219 28.59 28.08 4.87
C ARG A 219 27.21 27.86 5.51
N GLU A 220 26.17 28.42 4.92
CA GLU A 220 24.76 28.26 5.35
C GLU A 220 24.11 26.99 4.79
N ASN A 221 24.81 26.25 3.92
CA ASN A 221 24.33 24.98 3.40
C ASN A 221 25.49 24.02 3.10
N VAL A 222 25.14 22.75 2.94
CA VAL A 222 26.04 21.71 2.45
C VAL A 222 26.22 21.89 0.94
N ARG A 223 27.44 21.69 0.44
CA ARG A 223 27.72 21.67 -0.99
C ARG A 223 27.19 20.38 -1.59
N GLU A 224 26.00 20.45 -2.16
CA GLU A 224 25.32 19.29 -2.73
C GLU A 224 26.07 18.68 -3.92
N ASN A 225 25.75 17.43 -4.25
CA ASN A 225 26.25 16.69 -5.43
C ASN A 225 27.77 16.44 -5.49
N VAL A 226 28.55 16.80 -4.47
CA VAL A 226 29.97 16.41 -4.40
C VAL A 226 30.09 14.95 -3.94
N PRO A 227 30.95 14.12 -4.57
CA PRO A 227 31.10 12.70 -4.23
C PRO A 227 31.27 12.42 -2.74
N PHE A 228 32.12 13.20 -2.05
CA PHE A 228 32.36 13.06 -0.62
C PHE A 228 31.13 13.33 0.24
N ASN A 229 30.35 14.37 -0.06
CA ASN A 229 29.12 14.66 0.68
C ASN A 229 28.05 13.61 0.40
N THR A 230 27.94 13.15 -0.84
CA THR A 230 27.03 12.05 -1.21
C THR A 230 27.40 10.77 -0.47
N PHE A 231 28.70 10.47 -0.36
CA PHE A 231 29.21 9.36 0.44
C PHE A 231 28.79 9.48 1.91
N ILE A 232 29.02 10.62 2.56
CA ILE A 232 28.59 10.87 3.96
C ILE A 232 27.08 10.71 4.12
N ARG A 233 26.27 11.34 3.25
CA ARG A 233 24.80 11.32 3.31
C ARG A 233 24.27 9.89 3.27
N THR A 234 24.81 9.06 2.38
CA THR A 234 24.39 7.66 2.26
C THR A 234 24.79 6.84 3.49
N HIS A 235 25.98 7.06 4.06
CA HIS A 235 26.39 6.43 5.32
C HIS A 235 25.54 6.86 6.52
N LEU A 236 25.16 8.15 6.61
CA LEU A 236 24.26 8.65 7.64
C LEU A 236 22.88 7.98 7.56
N SER A 237 22.36 7.76 6.35
CA SER A 237 21.08 7.07 6.13
C SER A 237 21.12 5.64 6.68
N ALA A 238 22.19 4.90 6.38
CA ALA A 238 22.38 3.54 6.88
C ALA A 238 22.62 3.51 8.39
N LEU A 239 23.45 4.40 8.92
CA LEU A 239 23.72 4.51 10.36
C LEU A 239 22.44 4.82 11.14
N PHE A 240 21.61 5.73 10.65
CA PHE A 240 20.33 6.06 11.28
C PHE A 240 19.45 4.82 11.48
N VAL A 241 19.24 4.02 10.42
CA VAL A 241 18.41 2.81 10.53
C VAL A 241 19.07 1.74 11.39
N TYR A 242 20.39 1.58 11.29
CA TYR A 242 21.13 0.68 12.18
C TYR A 242 20.89 1.02 13.65
N LEU A 243 20.95 2.30 14.02
CA LEU A 243 20.72 2.75 15.39
C LEU A 243 19.28 2.49 15.86
N LEU A 244 18.28 2.71 15.00
CA LEU A 244 16.89 2.38 15.31
C LEU A 244 16.68 0.89 15.57
N LEU A 245 17.40 0.02 14.86
CA LEU A 245 17.28 -1.43 15.04
C LEU A 245 17.96 -1.90 16.32
N ASN A 246 19.13 -1.37 16.65
CA ASN A 246 19.98 -1.94 17.69
C ASN A 246 19.85 -1.26 19.07
N ASP A 247 19.39 -0.01 19.13
CA ASP A 247 19.09 0.64 20.40
C ASP A 247 17.60 0.46 20.76
N ILE A 248 17.34 -0.30 21.83
CA ILE A 248 15.98 -0.64 22.28
C ILE A 248 15.13 0.61 22.56
N ASP A 249 15.72 1.67 23.08
CA ASP A 249 14.96 2.88 23.41
C ASP A 249 14.61 3.67 22.14
N LEU A 250 15.53 3.74 21.17
CA LEU A 250 15.22 4.34 19.86
C LEU A 250 14.21 3.51 19.08
N ARG A 251 14.27 2.18 19.16
CA ARG A 251 13.33 1.28 18.49
C ARG A 251 11.90 1.52 18.96
N LYS A 252 11.68 1.66 20.27
CA LYS A 252 10.34 1.93 20.83
C LYS A 252 9.71 3.20 20.29
N ASP A 253 10.53 4.23 20.07
CA ASP A 253 10.09 5.53 19.59
C ASP A 253 10.46 5.78 18.11
N PHE A 254 10.72 4.74 17.32
CA PHE A 254 11.27 4.90 15.96
C PHE A 254 10.35 5.77 15.07
N ASN A 255 9.03 5.66 15.26
CA ASN A 255 8.02 6.47 14.58
C ASN A 255 8.20 7.97 14.78
N ARG A 256 8.78 8.41 15.90
CA ARG A 256 9.02 9.82 16.17
C ARG A 256 10.14 10.38 15.30
N TYR A 257 11.20 9.60 15.12
CA TYR A 257 12.43 10.04 14.45
C TYR A 257 12.39 9.81 12.94
N CYS A 258 11.58 8.86 12.47
CA CYS A 258 11.42 8.62 11.04
C CYS A 258 10.84 9.87 10.35
N PRO A 259 11.39 10.33 9.23
CA PRO A 259 10.84 11.47 8.49
C PRO A 259 9.44 11.17 7.94
N LEU A 260 8.47 12.06 8.16
CA LEU A 260 7.14 12.08 7.52
C LEU A 260 7.22 12.48 6.04
N PHE A 261 7.15 11.49 5.16
CA PHE A 261 7.41 11.63 3.72
C PHE A 261 6.57 12.68 2.96
N ASN A 262 5.37 13.05 3.45
CA ASN A 262 4.49 14.00 2.78
C ASN A 262 4.75 15.47 3.17
N ILE A 263 5.33 15.73 4.34
CA ILE A 263 5.49 17.10 4.88
C ILE A 263 6.73 17.80 4.30
N TYR A 264 7.67 17.02 3.78
CA TYR A 264 9.03 17.49 3.47
C TYR A 264 9.31 17.80 1.99
N GLN A 265 8.39 17.48 1.07
CA GLN A 265 8.62 17.63 -0.38
C GLN A 265 8.83 19.08 -0.84
N GLY A 266 8.39 20.08 -0.06
CA GLY A 266 8.61 21.50 -0.36
C GLY A 266 9.82 22.15 0.32
N LYS A 267 10.44 21.48 1.30
CA LYS A 267 11.53 22.06 2.12
C LYS A 267 12.93 21.54 1.75
N HIS A 268 13.04 20.52 0.91
CA HIS A 268 14.31 19.84 0.65
C HIS A 268 14.69 19.87 -0.82
N SER A 269 15.99 20.00 -1.07
CA SER A 269 16.55 19.74 -2.39
C SER A 269 16.38 18.27 -2.76
N SER A 270 16.38 17.97 -4.06
CA SER A 270 16.39 16.59 -4.57
C SER A 270 17.55 15.77 -4.01
N TRP A 271 18.66 16.42 -3.66
CA TRP A 271 19.80 15.77 -3.02
C TRP A 271 19.50 15.27 -1.60
N TRP A 272 18.77 16.01 -0.78
CA TRP A 272 18.35 15.53 0.54
C TRP A 272 17.20 14.53 0.47
N LEU A 273 16.31 14.63 -0.53
CA LEU A 273 15.24 13.64 -0.74
C LEU A 273 15.81 12.23 -0.95
N LEU A 274 16.97 12.10 -1.61
CA LEU A 274 17.65 10.81 -1.72
C LEU A 274 18.03 10.22 -0.36
N MET A 275 18.42 11.02 0.65
CA MET A 275 18.67 10.52 2.02
C MET A 275 17.39 9.90 2.59
N ILE A 276 16.27 10.59 2.43
CA ILE A 276 14.96 10.13 2.89
C ILE A 276 14.57 8.85 2.17
N ASP A 277 14.81 8.74 0.86
CA ASP A 277 14.55 7.53 0.08
C ASP A 277 15.40 6.35 0.53
N TYR A 278 16.68 6.57 0.86
CA TYR A 278 17.54 5.52 1.44
C TYR A 278 17.03 5.07 2.81
N ILE A 279 16.69 6.02 3.69
CA ILE A 279 16.09 5.73 4.99
C ILE A 279 14.80 4.92 4.81
N LYS A 280 13.93 5.33 3.88
CA LYS A 280 12.67 4.63 3.56
C LYS A 280 12.92 3.21 3.10
N LYS A 281 13.85 3.01 2.17
CA LYS A 281 14.19 1.70 1.63
C LYS A 281 14.63 0.76 2.75
N PHE A 282 15.50 1.22 3.65
CA PHE A 282 15.95 0.42 4.79
C PHE A 282 14.86 0.20 5.83
N ILE A 283 14.08 1.23 6.19
CA ILE A 283 12.95 1.06 7.11
C ILE A 283 11.98 0.02 6.54
N ASN A 284 11.57 0.11 5.28
CA ASN A 284 10.64 -0.84 4.68
C ASN A 284 11.20 -2.26 4.68
N LYS A 285 12.51 -2.44 4.42
CA LYS A 285 13.18 -3.74 4.48
C LYS A 285 13.18 -4.32 5.90
N TYR A 286 13.43 -3.50 6.91
CA TYR A 286 13.58 -3.91 8.31
C TYR A 286 12.34 -3.62 9.17
N LEU A 287 11.22 -3.25 8.55
CA LEU A 287 9.99 -2.88 9.24
C LEU A 287 9.43 -4.00 10.13
N PRO A 288 9.45 -5.29 9.71
CA PRO A 288 9.04 -6.36 10.61
C PRO A 288 9.85 -6.38 11.90
N LEU A 289 11.18 -6.22 11.81
CA LEU A 289 12.06 -6.21 12.98
C LEU A 289 11.87 -4.96 13.87
N LEU A 290 11.59 -3.80 13.28
CA LEU A 290 11.29 -2.59 14.05
C LEU A 290 9.98 -2.70 14.84
N LEU A 291 9.03 -3.48 14.33
CA LEU A 291 7.72 -3.71 14.94
C LEU A 291 7.66 -5.01 15.76
N ASP A 292 8.78 -5.72 15.92
CA ASP A 292 8.85 -7.04 16.55
C ASP A 292 7.87 -8.07 15.91
N ILE A 293 7.68 -7.98 14.59
CA ILE A 293 6.85 -8.87 13.76
C ILE A 293 7.74 -9.93 13.08
N PRO A 294 7.29 -11.20 12.99
CA PRO A 294 8.00 -12.24 12.24
C PRO A 294 8.26 -11.84 10.77
N THR A 295 9.49 -12.04 10.30
CA THR A 295 9.95 -11.59 8.97
C THR A 295 9.36 -12.38 7.80
N ASP A 296 8.78 -13.54 8.07
CA ASP A 296 8.10 -14.40 7.11
C ASP A 296 6.67 -13.93 6.79
N LYS A 297 6.12 -12.97 7.55
CA LYS A 297 4.73 -12.52 7.42
C LYS A 297 4.58 -11.26 6.58
N ASN A 298 3.52 -11.24 5.78
CA ASN A 298 3.09 -10.05 5.07
C ASN A 298 2.42 -9.07 6.04
N ILE A 299 2.87 -7.83 6.08
CA ILE A 299 2.30 -6.82 6.98
C ILE A 299 1.13 -6.13 6.29
N ARG A 300 0.01 -6.03 7.01
CA ARG A 300 -1.17 -5.22 6.64
C ARG A 300 -1.60 -4.39 7.84
N TYR A 301 -2.32 -3.29 7.59
CA TYR A 301 -3.02 -2.58 8.68
C TYR A 301 -4.51 -2.91 8.69
N LEU A 302 -5.11 -2.82 9.86
CA LEU A 302 -6.50 -3.18 10.09
C LEU A 302 -7.44 -2.37 9.19
N ASN A 303 -8.26 -3.08 8.42
CA ASN A 303 -9.40 -2.51 7.73
C ASN A 303 -10.66 -2.84 8.54
N ARG A 304 -11.30 -1.84 9.14
CA ARG A 304 -12.45 -2.06 10.05
C ARG A 304 -13.62 -2.75 9.35
N ASP A 305 -13.82 -2.43 8.09
CA ASP A 305 -14.92 -2.97 7.29
C ASP A 305 -14.74 -4.48 7.08
N LEU A 306 -13.49 -4.95 6.94
CA LEU A 306 -13.18 -6.36 6.75
C LEU A 306 -12.82 -7.09 8.06
N ALA A 307 -12.56 -6.37 9.15
CA ALA A 307 -12.18 -6.94 10.45
C ALA A 307 -13.30 -7.79 11.06
N LEU A 308 -14.55 -7.55 10.67
CA LEU A 308 -15.71 -8.34 11.10
C LEU A 308 -15.78 -9.69 10.37
N LEU A 309 -15.14 -9.81 9.21
CA LEU A 309 -15.23 -11.00 8.36
C LEU A 309 -14.19 -12.06 8.73
N VAL A 310 -12.97 -11.64 9.07
CA VAL A 310 -11.88 -12.56 9.37
C VAL A 310 -11.11 -12.08 10.57
N SER A 311 -10.90 -12.96 11.55
CA SER A 311 -10.09 -12.64 12.71
C SER A 311 -8.61 -12.48 12.33
N ASN A 312 -7.88 -11.67 13.11
CA ASN A 312 -6.43 -11.52 12.92
C ASN A 312 -5.68 -12.85 13.03
N GLU A 313 -6.19 -13.79 13.83
CA GLU A 313 -5.63 -15.15 13.97
C GLU A 313 -5.75 -15.94 12.66
N GLN A 314 -6.92 -15.90 12.02
CA GLN A 314 -7.15 -16.54 10.72
C GLN A 314 -6.30 -15.91 9.61
N LEU A 315 -6.21 -14.57 9.54
CA LEU A 315 -5.32 -13.89 8.57
C LEU A 315 -3.86 -14.30 8.77
N CYS A 316 -3.44 -14.46 10.03
CA CYS A 316 -2.09 -14.87 10.37
C CYS A 316 -1.80 -16.34 10.03
N GLN A 317 -2.76 -17.24 10.25
CA GLN A 317 -2.58 -18.68 10.03
C GLN A 317 -2.77 -19.06 8.56
N CYS A 318 -3.76 -18.49 7.88
CA CYS A 318 -4.19 -18.93 6.55
C CYS A 318 -3.57 -18.11 5.41
N ALA A 319 -3.40 -16.80 5.60
CA ALA A 319 -2.85 -15.90 4.57
C ALA A 319 -1.42 -15.44 4.87
N ASN A 320 -0.82 -15.91 5.97
CA ASN A 320 0.51 -15.50 6.42
C ASN A 320 0.62 -13.97 6.60
N ILE A 321 -0.46 -13.33 7.06
CA ILE A 321 -0.58 -11.88 7.22
C ILE A 321 -0.57 -11.48 8.69
N TYR A 322 0.29 -10.53 9.05
CA TYR A 322 0.25 -9.87 10.35
C TYR A 322 -0.50 -8.54 10.25
N VAL A 323 -1.56 -8.38 11.04
CA VAL A 323 -2.41 -7.18 11.02
C VAL A 323 -2.01 -6.23 12.15
N ILE A 324 -1.60 -5.02 11.78
CA ILE A 324 -1.32 -3.93 12.72
C ILE A 324 -2.61 -3.14 12.95
N ASN A 325 -3.04 -3.00 14.21
CA ASN A 325 -4.12 -2.09 14.56
C ASN A 325 -3.56 -0.67 14.80
N PRO A 326 -3.89 0.33 13.97
CA PRO A 326 -3.40 1.69 14.14
C PRO A 326 -3.86 2.36 15.45
N GLU A 327 -4.96 1.90 16.07
CA GLU A 327 -5.47 2.47 17.32
C GLU A 327 -4.74 1.96 18.56
N ASN A 328 -4.25 0.72 18.50
CA ASN A 328 -3.57 0.07 19.62
C ASN A 328 -2.04 0.09 19.46
N SER A 329 -1.53 0.57 18.32
CA SER A 329 -0.10 0.63 18.04
C SER A 329 0.42 2.06 18.19
N PHE A 330 1.72 2.17 18.46
CA PHE A 330 2.44 3.45 18.51
C PHE A 330 2.56 4.13 17.13
N THR A 331 1.89 3.61 16.09
CA THR A 331 2.03 4.01 14.68
C THR A 331 0.70 4.52 14.14
N THR A 332 0.62 5.80 13.78
CA THR A 332 -0.60 6.37 13.20
C THR A 332 -0.90 5.79 11.81
N LEU A 333 -2.15 5.86 11.37
CA LEU A 333 -2.56 5.41 10.03
C LEU A 333 -1.76 6.10 8.92
N GLU A 334 -1.50 7.40 9.06
CA GLU A 334 -0.67 8.17 8.13
C GLU A 334 0.75 7.61 8.03
N ARG A 335 1.33 7.17 9.15
CA ARG A 335 2.66 6.54 9.18
C ARG A 335 2.67 5.20 8.46
N LEU A 336 1.69 4.34 8.72
CA LEU A 336 1.56 3.04 8.04
C LEU A 336 1.44 3.21 6.52
N LYS A 337 0.63 4.18 6.07
CA LYS A 337 0.51 4.55 4.65
C LYS A 337 1.85 5.05 4.08
N SER A 338 2.60 5.82 4.87
CA SER A 338 3.90 6.37 4.46
C SER A 338 4.97 5.28 4.26
N PHE A 339 4.87 4.18 5.01
CA PHE A 339 5.66 2.96 4.83
C PHE A 339 5.14 2.06 3.70
N GLN A 340 4.12 2.49 2.96
CA GLN A 340 3.46 1.73 1.88
C GLN A 340 2.80 0.42 2.35
N ILE A 341 2.52 0.29 3.65
CA ILE A 341 1.73 -0.83 4.16
C ILE A 341 0.30 -0.65 3.67
N GLN A 342 -0.26 -1.70 3.07
CA GLN A 342 -1.63 -1.72 2.56
C GLN A 342 -2.63 -2.14 3.64
N PRO A 343 -3.90 -1.68 3.56
CA PRO A 343 -4.95 -2.22 4.41
C PRO A 343 -5.17 -3.70 4.10
N VAL A 344 -5.74 -4.44 5.05
CA VAL A 344 -6.34 -5.74 4.75
C VAL A 344 -7.35 -5.54 3.61
N SER A 345 -7.23 -6.39 2.59
CA SER A 345 -8.03 -6.38 1.38
C SER A 345 -8.96 -7.58 1.33
N ILE A 346 -9.96 -7.53 0.45
CA ILE A 346 -10.85 -8.67 0.22
C ILE A 346 -10.11 -9.88 -0.37
N ILE A 347 -8.98 -9.64 -1.06
CA ILE A 347 -8.11 -10.71 -1.58
C ILE A 347 -7.45 -11.47 -0.42
N ASP A 348 -7.00 -10.76 0.61
CA ASP A 348 -6.43 -11.36 1.82
C ASP A 348 -7.49 -12.20 2.57
N VAL A 349 -8.75 -11.72 2.60
CA VAL A 349 -9.89 -12.49 3.13
C VAL A 349 -10.12 -13.76 2.31
N LEU A 350 -10.11 -13.67 0.98
CA LEU A 350 -10.25 -14.82 0.08
C LEU A 350 -9.12 -15.84 0.23
N GLU A 351 -7.91 -15.43 0.62
CA GLU A 351 -6.79 -16.36 0.90
C GLU A 351 -6.98 -17.16 2.17
N CYS A 352 -7.83 -16.69 3.09
CA CYS A 352 -8.22 -17.47 4.26
C CYS A 352 -9.22 -18.57 3.94
N PHE A 353 -9.79 -18.57 2.73
CA PHE A 353 -10.64 -19.66 2.29
C PHE A 353 -9.74 -20.87 2.05
N PRO A 354 -10.17 -22.07 2.45
CA PRO A 354 -9.49 -23.30 2.10
C PRO A 354 -9.11 -23.30 0.61
N GLN A 355 -7.83 -23.56 0.28
CA GLN A 355 -7.31 -23.58 -1.08
C GLN A 355 -7.38 -24.97 -1.72
N ARG A 356 -7.64 -25.02 -3.02
CA ARG A 356 -7.79 -26.26 -3.78
C ARG A 356 -6.45 -26.98 -3.95
N GLU A 357 -6.17 -27.97 -3.10
CA GLU A 357 -5.10 -28.92 -3.36
C GLU A 357 -5.58 -29.99 -4.38
N GLU A 358 -4.82 -30.18 -5.47
CA GLU A 358 -5.20 -31.07 -6.58
C GLU A 358 -5.37 -32.53 -6.17
N ILE A 359 -4.82 -32.95 -5.02
CA ILE A 359 -4.65 -34.35 -4.65
C ILE A 359 -5.85 -34.93 -3.87
N LEU A 360 -6.69 -34.11 -3.21
CA LEU A 360 -7.79 -34.58 -2.36
C LEU A 360 -9.06 -33.71 -2.45
N ILE A 361 -9.67 -33.65 -3.64
CA ILE A 361 -10.89 -32.88 -3.94
C ILE A 361 -12.01 -33.11 -2.90
N ASN A 362 -12.17 -34.34 -2.39
CA ASN A 362 -13.26 -34.68 -1.45
C ASN A 362 -12.99 -34.23 -0.01
N ALA A 363 -11.77 -34.41 0.51
CA ALA A 363 -11.42 -33.95 1.86
C ALA A 363 -11.52 -32.43 1.97
N PHE A 364 -11.11 -31.77 0.90
CA PHE A 364 -11.17 -30.33 0.77
C PHE A 364 -12.60 -29.76 0.74
N ARG A 365 -13.50 -30.38 -0.04
CA ARG A 365 -14.93 -30.03 -0.04
C ARG A 365 -15.55 -30.15 1.35
N GLN A 366 -15.11 -31.13 2.14
CA GLN A 366 -15.57 -31.29 3.52
C GLN A 366 -15.04 -30.19 4.45
N GLN A 367 -13.74 -29.85 4.36
CA GLN A 367 -13.17 -28.75 5.16
C GLN A 367 -13.84 -27.41 4.85
N PHE A 368 -14.04 -27.09 3.58
CA PHE A 368 -14.75 -25.88 3.19
C PHE A 368 -16.21 -25.88 3.65
N ARG A 369 -16.90 -27.01 3.55
CA ARG A 369 -18.26 -27.15 4.06
C ARG A 369 -18.33 -26.90 5.56
N LEU A 370 -17.39 -27.46 6.34
CA LEU A 370 -17.33 -27.22 7.78
C LEU A 370 -17.04 -25.75 8.10
N TRP A 371 -16.13 -25.12 7.36
CA TRP A 371 -15.82 -23.70 7.54
C TRP A 371 -17.00 -22.79 7.21
N THR A 372 -17.70 -23.04 6.10
CA THR A 372 -18.89 -22.25 5.70
C THR A 372 -20.07 -22.43 6.64
N GLN A 373 -20.22 -23.62 7.24
CA GLN A 373 -21.23 -23.89 8.27
C GLN A 373 -20.97 -23.15 9.59
N GLN A 374 -19.75 -22.66 9.83
CA GLN A 374 -19.43 -21.82 10.99
C GLN A 374 -19.82 -20.34 10.79
N GLN A 375 -20.09 -19.91 9.55
CA GLN A 375 -20.45 -18.54 9.23
C GLN A 375 -21.98 -18.41 9.12
N ASP A 376 -22.55 -17.35 9.69
CA ASP A 376 -23.99 -17.07 9.61
C ASP A 376 -24.37 -16.29 8.34
N GLU A 377 -25.67 -16.08 8.11
CA GLU A 377 -26.16 -15.33 6.95
C GLU A 377 -25.72 -13.86 6.96
N GLN A 378 -25.56 -13.26 8.15
CA GLN A 378 -25.12 -11.88 8.29
C GLN A 378 -23.68 -11.72 7.78
N TRP A 379 -22.81 -12.67 8.12
CA TRP A 379 -21.43 -12.73 7.64
C TRP A 379 -21.38 -12.80 6.11
N TRP A 380 -22.15 -13.70 5.49
CA TRP A 380 -22.20 -13.82 4.03
C TRP A 380 -22.71 -12.55 3.37
N SER A 381 -23.75 -11.95 3.92
CA SER A 381 -24.30 -10.69 3.42
C SER A 381 -23.25 -9.57 3.44
N GLN A 382 -22.51 -9.41 4.54
CA GLN A 382 -21.44 -8.43 4.68
C GLN A 382 -20.27 -8.71 3.73
N PHE A 383 -19.82 -9.97 3.65
CA PHE A 383 -18.75 -10.38 2.74
C PHE A 383 -19.09 -10.03 1.29
N PHE A 384 -20.27 -10.40 0.81
CA PHE A 384 -20.70 -10.09 -0.55
C PHE A 384 -20.97 -8.61 -0.77
N HIS A 385 -21.42 -7.88 0.26
CA HIS A 385 -21.57 -6.43 0.17
C HIS A 385 -20.23 -5.76 -0.13
N HIS A 386 -19.19 -6.04 0.67
CA HIS A 386 -17.85 -5.51 0.46
C HIS A 386 -17.23 -5.99 -0.86
N LEU A 387 -17.41 -7.27 -1.19
CA LEU A 387 -16.98 -7.83 -2.46
C LEU A 387 -17.56 -7.03 -3.63
N SER A 388 -18.87 -6.77 -3.62
CA SER A 388 -19.57 -6.04 -4.68
C SER A 388 -19.06 -4.61 -4.87
N GLN A 389 -18.65 -3.93 -3.78
CA GLN A 389 -18.12 -2.58 -3.83
C GLN A 389 -16.69 -2.54 -4.37
N MET A 390 -15.89 -3.58 -4.08
CA MET A 390 -14.47 -3.63 -4.39
C MET A 390 -14.14 -4.49 -5.63
N MET A 391 -15.14 -4.96 -6.39
CA MET A 391 -14.93 -5.86 -7.53
C MET A 391 -13.95 -5.30 -8.57
N THR A 392 -12.86 -6.04 -8.77
CA THR A 392 -11.88 -5.85 -9.86
C THR A 392 -11.77 -7.13 -10.70
N SER A 393 -11.09 -7.05 -11.86
CA SER A 393 -10.82 -8.22 -12.70
C SER A 393 -9.98 -9.30 -12.00
N GLU A 394 -9.09 -8.89 -11.10
CA GLU A 394 -8.29 -9.83 -10.29
C GLU A 394 -9.16 -10.59 -9.29
N ILE A 395 -10.03 -9.86 -8.57
CA ILE A 395 -10.99 -10.46 -7.64
C ILE A 395 -11.92 -11.40 -8.39
N SER A 396 -12.46 -11.00 -9.54
CA SER A 396 -13.35 -11.86 -10.32
C SER A 396 -12.68 -13.18 -10.73
N LEU A 397 -11.42 -13.14 -11.16
CA LEU A 397 -10.66 -14.35 -11.49
C LEU A 397 -10.43 -15.25 -10.26
N LYS A 398 -10.10 -14.66 -9.11
CA LYS A 398 -9.87 -15.41 -7.87
C LYS A 398 -11.15 -16.05 -7.33
N LEU A 399 -12.29 -15.36 -7.41
CA LEU A 399 -13.59 -15.89 -7.00
C LEU A 399 -13.98 -17.18 -7.74
N LEU A 400 -13.64 -17.28 -9.03
CA LEU A 400 -13.93 -18.47 -9.83
C LEU A 400 -13.15 -19.71 -9.37
N GLN A 401 -12.05 -19.50 -8.63
CA GLN A 401 -11.18 -20.54 -8.11
C GLN A 401 -11.58 -20.98 -6.69
N ILE A 402 -12.62 -20.39 -6.10
CA ILE A 402 -13.03 -20.56 -4.70
C ILE A 402 -14.49 -21.07 -4.63
N PRO A 403 -14.90 -21.89 -3.64
CA PRO A 403 -16.19 -22.58 -3.64
C PRO A 403 -17.32 -21.77 -3.00
N ILE A 404 -17.46 -20.51 -3.38
CA ILE A 404 -18.42 -19.60 -2.74
C ILE A 404 -19.85 -19.69 -3.28
N PHE A 405 -20.13 -20.56 -4.26
CA PHE A 405 -21.38 -20.54 -5.03
C PHE A 405 -22.44 -21.47 -4.43
N LEU A 406 -23.69 -21.02 -4.33
CA LEU A 406 -24.82 -21.89 -3.99
C LEU A 406 -25.36 -22.55 -5.26
N LEU A 407 -25.31 -23.88 -5.31
CA LEU A 407 -25.91 -24.69 -6.38
C LEU A 407 -27.24 -25.29 -5.89
N GLN A 408 -28.22 -25.41 -6.79
CA GLN A 408 -29.61 -25.83 -6.53
C GLN A 408 -29.79 -26.87 -5.39
N ASN A 409 -30.80 -26.63 -4.54
CA ASN A 409 -31.32 -27.43 -3.42
C ASN A 409 -30.71 -27.14 -2.03
N ASP A 410 -30.71 -25.89 -1.58
CA ASP A 410 -30.33 -25.49 -0.20
C ASP A 410 -29.05 -26.17 0.32
N GLY A 411 -28.16 -26.51 -0.62
CA GLY A 411 -26.99 -27.32 -0.38
C GLY A 411 -25.83 -26.48 0.16
N PRO A 412 -24.79 -27.14 0.68
CA PRO A 412 -23.57 -26.41 1.04
C PRO A 412 -23.00 -25.69 -0.19
N ARG A 413 -22.40 -24.50 0.01
CA ARG A 413 -21.68 -23.75 -1.03
C ARG A 413 -20.63 -24.65 -1.71
N GLN A 414 -20.54 -24.61 -3.04
CA GLN A 414 -19.71 -25.49 -3.86
C GLN A 414 -18.82 -24.72 -4.82
N TYR A 415 -17.79 -25.43 -5.32
CA TYR A 415 -17.02 -25.02 -6.49
C TYR A 415 -17.92 -24.88 -7.71
N LEU A 416 -17.59 -23.92 -8.58
CA LEU A 416 -18.07 -23.98 -9.95
C LEU A 416 -17.61 -25.31 -10.55
N PRO A 417 -18.48 -26.00 -11.30
CA PRO A 417 -18.09 -27.15 -12.09
C PRO A 417 -17.18 -26.67 -13.23
N ILE A 418 -15.89 -26.49 -12.96
CA ILE A 418 -14.88 -26.29 -14.00
C ILE A 418 -14.58 -27.68 -14.58
N ASN A 419 -15.42 -28.14 -15.50
CA ASN A 419 -15.05 -29.22 -16.40
C ASN A 419 -14.23 -28.59 -17.53
N ASN A 420 -12.95 -28.91 -17.61
CA ASN A 420 -11.99 -28.33 -18.57
C ASN A 420 -12.40 -28.49 -20.06
N ASN A 421 -13.43 -29.28 -20.37
CA ASN A 421 -13.86 -29.58 -21.73
C ASN A 421 -15.28 -29.10 -22.08
N THR A 422 -16.03 -28.49 -21.16
CA THR A 422 -17.39 -27.99 -21.44
C THR A 422 -17.53 -26.54 -21.02
N GLN A 423 -17.77 -25.64 -21.99
CA GLN A 423 -18.14 -24.24 -21.72
C GLN A 423 -19.49 -24.21 -21.01
N LEU A 424 -19.48 -24.36 -19.69
CA LEU A 424 -20.66 -24.21 -18.86
C LEU A 424 -20.99 -22.72 -18.76
N LEU A 425 -22.18 -22.33 -19.19
CA LEU A 425 -22.65 -20.95 -19.02
C LEU A 425 -23.34 -20.84 -17.66
N LEU A 426 -22.92 -19.84 -16.89
CA LEU A 426 -23.37 -19.59 -15.53
C LEU A 426 -24.42 -18.49 -15.52
N PHE A 427 -25.55 -18.78 -14.89
CA PHE A 427 -26.70 -17.91 -14.88
C PHE A 427 -27.27 -17.72 -13.48
N ILE A 428 -27.84 -16.55 -13.22
CA ILE A 428 -28.69 -16.28 -12.06
C ILE A 428 -30.10 -15.99 -12.56
N SER A 429 -31.12 -16.60 -11.94
CA SER A 429 -32.53 -16.32 -12.22
C SER A 429 -33.15 -15.58 -11.04
N ASN A 430 -34.01 -14.60 -11.36
CA ASN A 430 -34.89 -13.98 -10.36
C ASN A 430 -36.18 -14.77 -10.16
N ASP A 431 -36.48 -15.72 -11.06
CA ASP A 431 -37.62 -16.61 -10.93
C ASP A 431 -37.21 -17.90 -10.19
N PRO A 432 -37.69 -18.13 -8.95
CA PRO A 432 -37.39 -19.33 -8.19
C PRO A 432 -38.00 -20.60 -8.80
N LYS A 433 -38.98 -20.48 -9.71
CA LYS A 433 -39.60 -21.63 -10.40
C LYS A 433 -38.81 -22.07 -11.63
N PHE A 434 -37.79 -21.31 -12.02
CA PHE A 434 -36.99 -21.62 -13.19
C PHE A 434 -36.20 -22.92 -12.98
N ARG A 435 -36.58 -23.98 -13.67
CA ARG A 435 -35.87 -25.26 -13.66
C ARG A 435 -35.01 -25.37 -14.91
N MET A 436 -33.70 -25.52 -14.76
CA MET A 436 -32.80 -25.76 -15.88
C MET A 436 -32.89 -27.22 -16.33
N TRP A 437 -33.14 -27.44 -17.62
CA TRP A 437 -33.04 -28.79 -18.23
C TRP A 437 -31.84 -28.95 -19.18
N LYS A 438 -31.11 -27.86 -19.45
CA LYS A 438 -29.94 -27.83 -20.32
C LYS A 438 -28.68 -28.23 -19.55
N LYS A 439 -27.99 -29.30 -19.99
CA LYS A 439 -26.76 -29.79 -19.35
C LYS A 439 -25.60 -28.79 -19.37
N GLN A 440 -25.58 -27.88 -20.34
CA GLN A 440 -24.53 -26.87 -20.53
C GLN A 440 -24.76 -25.59 -19.70
N LEU A 441 -25.89 -25.49 -19.00
CA LEU A 441 -26.30 -24.30 -18.26
C LEU A 441 -26.39 -24.65 -16.78
N THR A 442 -25.78 -23.83 -15.93
CA THR A 442 -25.88 -23.99 -14.47
C THR A 442 -26.53 -22.76 -13.87
N LEU A 443 -27.59 -22.97 -13.09
CA LEU A 443 -28.25 -21.92 -12.34
C LEU A 443 -27.64 -21.78 -10.96
N LEU A 444 -27.15 -20.59 -10.67
CA LEU A 444 -26.63 -20.20 -9.36
C LEU A 444 -27.77 -19.62 -8.52
N GLN A 445 -27.86 -20.10 -7.28
CA GLN A 445 -28.72 -19.49 -6.26
C GLN A 445 -27.93 -18.43 -5.48
N TYR A 446 -28.65 -17.52 -4.84
CA TYR A 446 -28.09 -16.50 -3.96
C TYR A 446 -28.99 -16.34 -2.74
N SER A 447 -28.38 -16.02 -1.60
CA SER A 447 -29.04 -15.83 -0.31
C SER A 447 -29.36 -14.36 -0.01
N SER A 448 -28.69 -13.43 -0.69
CA SER A 448 -28.89 -11.98 -0.48
C SER A 448 -28.73 -11.19 -1.77
N GLU A 449 -29.29 -9.97 -1.80
CA GLU A 449 -29.15 -9.06 -2.94
C GLU A 449 -27.69 -8.64 -3.16
N SER A 450 -26.91 -8.51 -2.09
CA SER A 450 -25.47 -8.21 -2.20
C SER A 450 -24.70 -9.34 -2.90
N GLU A 451 -25.05 -10.59 -2.60
CA GLU A 451 -24.49 -11.77 -3.28
C GLU A 451 -24.86 -11.78 -4.76
N ARG A 452 -26.13 -11.51 -5.09
CA ARG A 452 -26.60 -11.39 -6.48
C ARG A 452 -25.77 -10.38 -7.27
N ILE A 453 -25.61 -9.18 -6.72
CA ILE A 453 -24.85 -8.09 -7.36
C ILE A 453 -23.38 -8.47 -7.52
N ALA A 454 -22.76 -9.04 -6.49
CA ALA A 454 -21.35 -9.43 -6.53
C ALA A 454 -21.10 -10.50 -7.61
N LEU A 455 -21.96 -11.51 -7.71
CA LEU A 455 -21.87 -12.56 -8.71
C LEU A 455 -22.03 -12.00 -10.13
N ILE A 456 -23.00 -11.11 -10.39
CA ILE A 456 -23.18 -10.49 -11.71
C ILE A 456 -21.93 -9.68 -12.11
N LYS A 457 -21.31 -8.98 -11.16
CA LYS A 457 -20.09 -8.19 -11.40
C LYS A 457 -18.86 -9.02 -11.75
N THR A 458 -18.89 -10.35 -11.62
CA THR A 458 -17.78 -11.21 -12.06
C THR A 458 -17.63 -11.26 -13.60
N ASN A 459 -18.56 -10.66 -14.35
CA ASN A 459 -18.64 -10.63 -15.82
C ASN A 459 -18.80 -12.00 -16.52
N GLN A 460 -18.65 -13.11 -15.79
CA GLN A 460 -18.86 -14.46 -16.31
C GLN A 460 -20.25 -15.01 -16.00
N ILE A 461 -20.98 -14.37 -15.09
CA ILE A 461 -22.31 -14.77 -14.65
C ILE A 461 -23.31 -13.76 -15.20
N GLN A 462 -24.26 -14.23 -16.00
CA GLN A 462 -25.31 -13.40 -16.58
C GLN A 462 -26.63 -13.58 -15.82
N VAL A 463 -27.46 -12.54 -15.82
CA VAL A 463 -28.86 -12.70 -15.41
C VAL A 463 -29.60 -13.42 -16.53
N LEU A 464 -30.22 -14.55 -16.21
CA LEU A 464 -31.08 -15.28 -17.12
C LEU A 464 -32.45 -14.62 -17.12
N THR A 465 -32.68 -13.79 -18.12
CA THR A 465 -34.03 -13.30 -18.44
C THR A 465 -34.73 -14.29 -19.34
N GLU A 466 -36.06 -14.22 -19.40
CA GLU A 466 -36.84 -15.05 -20.31
C GLU A 466 -36.41 -14.87 -21.77
N GLU A 467 -36.19 -13.62 -22.20
CA GLU A 467 -35.67 -13.27 -23.54
C GLU A 467 -34.30 -13.89 -23.80
N ARG A 468 -33.41 -13.88 -22.79
CA ARG A 468 -32.08 -14.49 -22.89
C ARG A 468 -32.17 -16.01 -23.02
N MET A 469 -33.09 -16.66 -22.30
CA MET A 469 -33.34 -18.09 -22.46
C MET A 469 -33.86 -18.41 -23.87
N ILE A 470 -34.83 -17.63 -24.38
CA ILE A 470 -35.34 -17.79 -25.75
C ILE A 470 -34.20 -17.66 -26.75
N GLU A 471 -33.30 -16.69 -26.56
CA GLU A 471 -32.12 -16.52 -27.41
C GLU A 471 -31.17 -17.72 -27.34
N ILE A 472 -30.92 -18.28 -26.15
CA ILE A 472 -30.07 -19.46 -25.98
C ILE A 472 -30.70 -20.67 -26.70
N ILE A 473 -32.00 -20.90 -26.52
CA ILE A 473 -32.75 -21.97 -27.23
C ILE A 473 -32.63 -21.76 -28.73
N ARG A 474 -32.83 -20.53 -29.21
CA ARG A 474 -32.72 -20.17 -30.63
C ARG A 474 -31.35 -20.46 -31.21
N GLN A 475 -30.28 -20.04 -30.52
CA GLN A 475 -28.90 -20.31 -30.95
C GLN A 475 -28.60 -21.80 -30.94
N HIS A 476 -29.09 -22.54 -29.95
CA HIS A 476 -28.94 -24.00 -29.90
C HIS A 476 -29.61 -24.69 -31.10
N HIS A 477 -30.87 -24.35 -31.38
CA HIS A 477 -31.60 -24.90 -32.54
C HIS A 477 -30.92 -24.51 -33.87
N LEU A 478 -30.37 -23.29 -33.97
CA LEU A 478 -29.62 -22.85 -35.15
C LEU A 478 -28.30 -23.62 -35.32
N GLN A 479 -27.53 -23.81 -34.25
CA GLN A 479 -26.29 -24.59 -34.28
C GLN A 479 -26.56 -26.03 -34.69
N LEU A 480 -27.60 -26.65 -34.14
CA LEU A 480 -28.04 -27.99 -34.53
C LEU A 480 -28.43 -28.05 -36.01
N ALA A 481 -29.17 -27.05 -36.52
CA ALA A 481 -29.59 -26.97 -37.91
C ALA A 481 -28.40 -26.87 -38.89
N VAL A 482 -27.38 -26.08 -38.55
CA VAL A 482 -26.15 -25.92 -39.35
C VAL A 482 -25.28 -27.18 -39.28
N SER A 483 -25.25 -27.85 -38.13
CA SER A 483 -24.33 -28.96 -37.89
C SER A 483 -24.52 -30.18 -38.80
N SER A 484 -25.66 -30.32 -39.50
CA SER A 484 -25.97 -31.23 -40.65
C SER A 484 -25.49 -32.71 -40.63
N GLN A 485 -24.83 -33.17 -39.55
CA GLN A 485 -24.13 -34.45 -39.44
C GLN A 485 -24.54 -35.29 -38.22
N LEU A 486 -25.59 -34.92 -37.48
CA LEU A 486 -26.14 -35.80 -36.45
C LEU A 486 -26.84 -36.98 -37.16
N THR A 487 -26.11 -38.08 -37.33
CA THR A 487 -26.60 -39.30 -37.99
C THR A 487 -27.63 -40.06 -37.17
N ASP A 488 -27.74 -39.76 -35.87
CA ASP A 488 -28.85 -40.18 -35.00
C ASP A 488 -28.84 -39.30 -33.74
N PRO A 489 -29.85 -38.46 -33.45
CA PRO A 489 -29.94 -37.72 -32.20
C PRO A 489 -30.21 -38.71 -31.07
N ASP A 490 -29.35 -38.69 -30.05
CA ASP A 490 -29.60 -39.44 -28.82
C ASP A 490 -30.97 -39.05 -28.23
N VAL A 491 -31.65 -40.00 -27.58
CA VAL A 491 -32.95 -39.81 -26.90
C VAL A 491 -32.91 -38.60 -25.97
N ASN A 492 -31.77 -38.36 -25.33
CA ASN A 492 -31.53 -37.17 -24.49
C ASN A 492 -31.70 -35.84 -25.25
N LEU A 493 -31.26 -35.78 -26.51
CA LEU A 493 -31.36 -34.57 -27.34
C LEU A 493 -32.81 -34.33 -27.78
N ILE A 494 -33.54 -35.39 -28.10
CA ILE A 494 -34.98 -35.31 -28.43
C ILE A 494 -35.77 -34.79 -27.23
N GLU A 495 -35.51 -35.32 -26.03
CA GLU A 495 -36.13 -34.81 -24.80
C GLU A 495 -35.78 -33.34 -24.55
N GLU A 496 -34.54 -32.95 -24.78
CA GLU A 496 -34.09 -31.57 -24.58
C GLU A 496 -34.80 -30.61 -25.53
N ILE A 497 -34.99 -30.98 -26.79
CA ILE A 497 -35.73 -30.20 -27.79
C ILE A 497 -37.21 -30.08 -27.42
N TRP A 498 -37.83 -31.16 -26.91
CA TRP A 498 -39.21 -31.06 -26.45
C TRP A 498 -39.36 -30.14 -25.24
N LYS A 499 -38.37 -30.13 -24.33
CA LYS A 499 -38.36 -29.18 -23.20
C LYS A 499 -38.15 -27.74 -23.68
N ASP A 500 -37.29 -27.53 -24.68
CA ASP A 500 -37.12 -26.22 -25.35
C ASP A 500 -38.43 -25.72 -25.95
N LEU A 501 -39.10 -26.56 -26.76
CA LEU A 501 -40.37 -26.23 -27.39
C LEU A 501 -41.49 -25.99 -26.37
N ASN A 502 -41.50 -26.74 -25.26
CA ASN A 502 -42.50 -26.55 -24.21
C ASN A 502 -42.29 -25.21 -23.49
N TYR A 503 -41.03 -24.82 -23.26
CA TYR A 503 -40.73 -23.49 -22.73
C TYR A 503 -41.16 -22.39 -23.71
N LEU A 504 -40.84 -22.53 -24.99
CA LEU A 504 -41.26 -21.59 -26.04
C LEU A 504 -42.79 -21.47 -26.14
N LYS A 505 -43.52 -22.59 -26.03
CA LYS A 505 -44.99 -22.61 -25.99
C LYS A 505 -45.57 -21.72 -24.89
N SER A 506 -44.94 -21.71 -23.71
CA SER A 506 -45.37 -20.85 -22.60
C SER A 506 -44.99 -19.36 -22.74
N HIS A 507 -44.19 -19.00 -23.76
CA HIS A 507 -43.68 -17.63 -23.99
C HIS A 507 -43.87 -17.18 -25.45
N LEU A 508 -44.90 -17.68 -26.13
CA LEU A 508 -45.18 -17.42 -27.56
C LEU A 508 -45.25 -15.93 -27.92
N ASP A 509 -45.74 -15.10 -27.02
CA ASP A 509 -45.87 -13.66 -27.16
C ASP A 509 -44.51 -12.94 -27.27
N LYS A 510 -43.44 -13.56 -26.76
CA LYS A 510 -42.08 -12.98 -26.71
C LYS A 510 -41.15 -13.53 -27.79
N ILE A 511 -41.61 -14.49 -28.59
CA ILE A 511 -40.79 -15.15 -29.60
C ILE A 511 -40.84 -14.40 -30.92
N ASN A 512 -39.67 -14.08 -31.48
CA ASN A 512 -39.58 -13.68 -32.88
C ASN A 512 -39.75 -14.93 -33.78
N LYS A 513 -40.86 -15.00 -34.51
CA LYS A 513 -41.34 -16.17 -35.30
C LYS A 513 -40.48 -16.51 -36.54
N THR A 514 -39.27 -15.95 -36.68
CA THR A 514 -38.49 -15.91 -37.93
C THR A 514 -37.30 -16.90 -38.10
N PRO A 515 -36.69 -17.54 -37.08
CA PRO A 515 -35.55 -18.46 -37.30
C PRO A 515 -35.83 -19.92 -36.92
N PRO A 516 -35.03 -20.89 -37.43
CA PRO A 516 -35.45 -22.29 -37.50
C PRO A 516 -35.40 -22.95 -36.12
N PHE A 517 -36.56 -23.04 -35.48
CA PHE A 517 -36.77 -24.00 -34.41
C PHE A 517 -36.89 -25.39 -35.05
N LEU A 518 -36.09 -26.33 -34.56
CA LEU A 518 -36.17 -27.74 -34.92
C LEU A 518 -37.25 -28.50 -34.14
N VAL A 519 -37.83 -29.51 -34.79
CA VAL A 519 -38.75 -30.51 -34.22
C VAL A 519 -38.31 -31.91 -34.63
N PRO A 520 -38.51 -32.92 -33.76
CA PRO A 520 -38.38 -34.31 -34.16
C PRO A 520 -39.56 -34.74 -35.05
N VAL A 521 -39.31 -35.66 -35.97
CA VAL A 521 -40.23 -36.09 -37.02
C VAL A 521 -40.32 -37.63 -37.04
N ILE A 522 -41.52 -38.16 -37.22
CA ILE A 522 -41.80 -39.60 -37.19
C ILE A 522 -41.05 -40.29 -38.35
N GLY A 523 -40.37 -41.39 -38.04
CA GLY A 523 -39.73 -42.24 -39.05
C GLY A 523 -38.42 -41.69 -39.62
N THR A 524 -37.96 -40.52 -39.14
CA THR A 524 -36.63 -39.99 -39.48
C THR A 524 -35.85 -39.70 -38.21
N PRO A 525 -34.59 -40.15 -38.10
CA PRO A 525 -33.75 -39.73 -36.98
C PRO A 525 -33.40 -38.24 -37.07
N LYS A 526 -33.64 -37.55 -38.17
CA LYS A 526 -33.21 -36.15 -38.33
C LYS A 526 -34.18 -35.16 -37.70
N LEU A 527 -33.63 -34.19 -36.97
CA LEU A 527 -34.34 -33.00 -36.55
C LEU A 527 -34.64 -32.12 -37.76
N THR A 528 -35.88 -31.67 -37.88
CA THR A 528 -36.37 -30.91 -39.05
C THR A 528 -36.79 -29.51 -38.62
N PRO A 529 -36.47 -28.45 -39.38
CA PRO A 529 -37.02 -27.12 -39.13
C PRO A 529 -38.56 -27.14 -39.13
N ILE A 530 -39.21 -26.51 -38.14
CA ILE A 530 -40.68 -26.49 -37.97
C ILE A 530 -41.41 -26.10 -39.26
N GLN A 531 -40.84 -25.17 -40.04
CA GLN A 531 -41.38 -24.68 -41.32
C GLN A 531 -41.43 -25.75 -42.43
N ASN A 532 -40.59 -26.77 -42.32
CA ASN A 532 -40.49 -27.88 -43.26
C ASN A 532 -41.19 -29.16 -42.74
N ALA A 533 -41.66 -29.12 -41.50
CA ALA A 533 -42.40 -30.22 -40.89
C ALA A 533 -43.91 -30.01 -41.08
N MET A 534 -44.65 -31.12 -41.13
CA MET A 534 -46.10 -31.12 -41.23
C MET A 534 -46.72 -31.48 -39.89
N LEU A 535 -47.67 -30.65 -39.46
CA LEU A 535 -48.47 -30.90 -38.27
C LEU A 535 -49.72 -31.74 -38.63
N PRO A 536 -49.92 -32.93 -38.05
CA PRO A 536 -51.19 -33.63 -38.12
C PRO A 536 -52.17 -32.93 -37.16
N THR A 537 -53.21 -32.27 -37.69
CA THR A 537 -54.19 -31.52 -36.89
C THR A 537 -55.41 -32.37 -36.51
N ILE A 538 -55.92 -32.24 -35.28
CA ILE A 538 -57.16 -32.90 -34.78
C ILE A 538 -58.38 -32.59 -35.69
N PHE A 539 -58.41 -31.41 -36.31
CA PHE A 539 -59.53 -30.96 -37.13
C PHE A 539 -59.56 -31.51 -38.57
N GLY A 540 -58.83 -32.59 -38.89
CA GLY A 540 -58.96 -33.11 -40.25
C GLY A 540 -58.48 -34.50 -40.65
N ILE A 541 -57.99 -35.40 -39.78
CA ILE A 541 -57.69 -36.81 -40.18
C ILE A 541 -57.45 -37.75 -38.98
N ASP A 542 -57.79 -39.03 -39.14
CA ASP A 542 -57.48 -40.14 -38.22
C ASP A 542 -55.99 -40.52 -38.27
N MET A 543 -55.26 -40.26 -37.16
CA MET A 543 -53.82 -40.48 -37.01
C MET A 543 -53.37 -41.93 -37.26
N ARG A 544 -54.28 -42.91 -37.14
CA ARG A 544 -53.94 -44.34 -37.32
C ARG A 544 -53.77 -44.76 -38.79
N LYS A 545 -54.27 -43.96 -39.74
CA LYS A 545 -54.18 -44.26 -41.19
C LYS A 545 -52.89 -43.81 -41.86
N PHE A 546 -52.00 -43.12 -41.13
CA PHE A 546 -50.75 -42.54 -41.65
C PHE A 546 -49.51 -43.44 -41.50
N ILE A 547 -49.69 -44.72 -41.17
CA ILE A 547 -48.59 -45.69 -40.96
C ILE A 547 -47.95 -46.15 -42.28
N HIS A 548 -48.43 -45.67 -43.45
CA HIS A 548 -47.74 -45.89 -44.72
C HIS A 548 -46.67 -44.82 -44.96
N PRO A 549 -45.52 -45.16 -45.60
CA PRO A 549 -44.37 -44.27 -45.70
C PRO A 549 -44.66 -43.17 -46.72
N THR A 550 -45.39 -42.15 -46.30
CA THR A 550 -45.40 -40.87 -47.00
C THR A 550 -44.05 -40.22 -46.81
N THR A 551 -43.46 -39.67 -47.86
CA THR A 551 -42.23 -38.86 -47.83
C THR A 551 -42.36 -37.55 -47.02
N ALA A 552 -43.52 -37.34 -46.39
CA ALA A 552 -43.83 -36.16 -45.59
C ALA A 552 -43.16 -36.24 -44.21
N LEU A 553 -42.53 -35.13 -43.79
CA LEU A 553 -41.85 -34.99 -42.50
C LEU A 553 -42.87 -34.63 -41.40
N ILE A 554 -43.62 -35.62 -40.92
CA ILE A 554 -44.67 -35.46 -39.89
C ILE A 554 -44.06 -35.29 -38.49
N ILE A 555 -44.42 -34.24 -37.74
CA ILE A 555 -43.89 -34.00 -36.39
C ILE A 555 -44.19 -35.18 -35.45
N ASP A 556 -43.17 -35.67 -34.75
CA ASP A 556 -43.29 -36.70 -33.71
C ASP A 556 -43.72 -36.08 -32.38
N VAL A 557 -44.97 -35.64 -32.32
CA VAL A 557 -45.49 -34.88 -31.19
C VAL A 557 -45.46 -35.75 -29.91
N PRO A 558 -45.08 -35.21 -28.73
CA PRO A 558 -44.76 -36.02 -27.56
C PRO A 558 -46.03 -36.45 -26.81
N TYR A 559 -47.08 -36.86 -27.52
CA TYR A 559 -48.39 -37.25 -26.97
C TYR A 559 -48.35 -38.54 -26.12
N ASN A 560 -47.18 -39.02 -25.73
CA ASN A 560 -46.96 -40.35 -25.18
C ASN A 560 -47.95 -40.69 -24.03
N ASN A 561 -48.83 -41.64 -24.33
CA ASN A 561 -49.48 -42.61 -23.44
C ASN A 561 -50.20 -42.13 -22.16
N ALA A 562 -51.14 -41.17 -22.24
CA ALA A 562 -52.13 -40.99 -21.17
C ALA A 562 -53.50 -40.49 -21.66
N HIS A 563 -54.54 -41.15 -21.17
CA HIS A 563 -55.99 -41.05 -21.40
C HIS A 563 -56.61 -39.70 -21.85
N GLN A 564 -57.75 -39.82 -22.56
CA GLN A 564 -58.83 -38.89 -22.99
C GLN A 564 -58.94 -37.42 -22.50
N TYR A 565 -58.22 -36.97 -21.47
CA TYR A 565 -58.30 -35.61 -20.90
C TYR A 565 -57.34 -34.58 -21.52
N ARG A 566 -56.62 -34.92 -22.60
CA ARG A 566 -55.60 -34.05 -23.21
C ARG A 566 -56.03 -33.23 -24.42
N LEU A 567 -57.31 -33.24 -24.83
CA LEU A 567 -57.75 -32.48 -26.01
C LEU A 567 -57.28 -31.01 -25.97
N LEU A 568 -57.39 -30.36 -24.80
CA LEU A 568 -56.91 -28.99 -24.60
C LEU A 568 -55.39 -28.87 -24.78
N GLU A 569 -54.61 -29.79 -24.22
CA GLU A 569 -53.14 -29.77 -24.32
C GLU A 569 -52.66 -30.00 -25.75
N ILE A 570 -53.34 -30.90 -26.48
CA ILE A 570 -53.09 -31.16 -27.90
C ILE A 570 -53.42 -29.91 -28.73
N LEU A 571 -54.60 -29.32 -28.53
CA LEU A 571 -55.00 -28.08 -29.22
C LEU A 571 -54.04 -26.92 -28.94
N GLN A 572 -53.52 -26.80 -27.72
CA GLN A 572 -52.51 -25.79 -27.38
C GLN A 572 -51.18 -26.04 -28.09
N TRP A 573 -50.76 -27.29 -28.26
CA TRP A 573 -49.56 -27.64 -29.03
C TRP A 573 -49.75 -27.37 -30.51
N GLU A 574 -50.91 -27.73 -31.08
CA GLU A 574 -51.23 -27.42 -32.47
C GLU A 574 -51.24 -25.91 -32.70
N HIS A 575 -51.90 -25.15 -31.84
CA HIS A 575 -51.90 -23.69 -31.90
C HIS A 575 -50.47 -23.13 -31.86
N CYS A 576 -49.64 -23.58 -30.91
CA CYS A 576 -48.25 -23.17 -30.78
C CYS A 576 -47.44 -23.44 -32.05
N LEU A 577 -47.50 -24.66 -32.58
CA LEU A 577 -46.72 -25.06 -33.75
C LEU A 577 -47.18 -24.33 -35.02
N LEU A 578 -48.48 -24.10 -35.18
CA LEU A 578 -49.03 -23.28 -36.26
C LEU A 578 -48.58 -21.83 -36.16
N GLU A 579 -48.58 -21.24 -34.95
CA GLU A 579 -48.06 -19.89 -34.74
C GLU A 579 -46.56 -19.77 -35.01
N MET A 580 -45.81 -20.86 -34.89
CA MET A 580 -44.40 -20.96 -35.26
C MET A 580 -44.17 -21.28 -36.75
N ASN A 581 -45.18 -21.08 -37.60
CA ASN A 581 -45.17 -21.29 -39.05
C ASN A 581 -45.01 -22.76 -39.49
N CYS A 582 -45.48 -23.73 -38.70
CA CYS A 582 -45.58 -25.11 -39.15
C CYS A 582 -46.61 -25.25 -40.28
N GLN A 583 -46.31 -26.06 -41.30
CA GLN A 583 -47.25 -26.32 -42.39
C GLN A 583 -48.37 -27.24 -41.91
N LYS A 584 -49.62 -26.88 -42.21
CA LYS A 584 -50.75 -27.82 -42.09
C LYS A 584 -50.56 -28.91 -43.13
N ALA A 585 -50.72 -30.17 -42.74
CA ALA A 585 -50.82 -31.25 -43.71
C ALA A 585 -52.05 -31.01 -44.59
N SER A 586 -51.87 -30.44 -45.78
CA SER A 586 -52.93 -30.25 -46.77
C SER A 586 -53.16 -31.57 -47.49
N ILE A 587 -53.79 -32.51 -46.80
CA ILE A 587 -54.25 -33.73 -47.44
C ILE A 587 -55.67 -33.46 -47.86
N LEU A 588 -55.81 -33.14 -49.14
CA LEU A 588 -57.05 -33.36 -49.87
C LEU A 588 -57.36 -34.85 -49.72
N LEU A 589 -58.20 -35.20 -48.75
CA LEU A 589 -58.87 -36.49 -48.74
C LEU A 589 -59.55 -36.63 -50.12
N PRO A 590 -59.27 -37.67 -50.91
CA PRO A 590 -60.17 -38.02 -51.98
C PRO A 590 -61.50 -38.36 -51.29
N LEU A 591 -62.50 -37.50 -51.49
CA LEU A 591 -63.89 -37.77 -51.14
C LEU A 591 -64.32 -38.99 -51.95
N ASN A 592 -64.24 -40.17 -51.34
CA ASN A 592 -65.00 -41.36 -51.72
C ASN A 592 -65.75 -41.85 -50.50
#